data_AF-A0AA90Q116-F1
#
_entry.id   AF-A0AA90Q116-F1
#
_cell.length_a   1.000
_cell.length_b   1.000
_cell.length_c   1.000
_cell.angle_alpha   90.00
_cell.angle_beta   90.00
_cell.angle_gamma   90.00
#
_symmetry.space_group_name_H-M   'P 1'
#
loop_
_entity.id
_entity.type
_entity.pdbx_description
1 polymer ?
#
loop_
_entity_poly.entity_id
_entity_poly.type
_entity_poly.pdbx_seq_one_letter_code
_entity_poly.pdbx_strand_id
1 'polypeptide(L)'
;MSCPSFFKEYIEWVAESPRRQLWCTFTSNRTSGVCSYAAGSLQFTPAALDRIGPLVIPRLATLEGNISQVFSDRRNGAGQNFSGDAADSLGLRITLSDPPGVRITLHSWGGARSSFSVECREGVLVGTMPGTGIVISLQKRELPA
;
A
#
# COMPACT_ATOMS: atom_id res chain seq x y z
N MET A 1 8.15 -18.18 -0.71
CA MET A 1 7.38 -17.79 0.49
C MET A 1 5.95 -17.54 0.06
N SER A 2 4.95 -18.10 0.72
CA SER A 2 3.55 -17.81 0.38
C SER A 2 3.13 -16.45 0.98
N CYS A 3 2.17 -15.78 0.35
CA CYS A 3 1.69 -14.50 0.86
C CYS A 3 1.06 -14.56 2.27
N PRO A 4 0.29 -15.60 2.64
CA PRO A 4 -0.17 -15.75 4.01
C PRO A 4 0.97 -15.76 5.03
N SER A 5 2.07 -16.48 4.75
CA SER A 5 3.25 -16.50 5.62
C SER A 5 3.96 -15.14 5.68
N PHE A 6 4.02 -14.42 4.56
CA PHE A 6 4.59 -13.07 4.51
C PHE A 6 3.84 -12.10 5.44
N PHE A 7 2.51 -12.06 5.37
CA PHE A 7 1.73 -11.11 6.18
C PHE A 7 1.63 -11.48 7.65
N LYS A 8 1.68 -12.78 7.98
CA LYS A 8 1.55 -13.29 9.35
C LYS A 8 2.45 -12.53 10.33
N GLU A 9 3.73 -12.37 9.97
CA GLU A 9 4.73 -11.71 10.82
C GLU A 9 4.40 -10.23 11.11
N TYR A 10 3.82 -9.52 10.13
CA TYR A 10 3.43 -8.12 10.29
C TYR A 10 2.14 -7.96 11.09
N ILE A 11 1.17 -8.87 10.86
CA ILE A 11 -0.12 -8.88 11.58
C ILE A 11 0.10 -9.19 13.06
N GLU A 12 0.86 -10.23 13.38
CA GLU A 12 1.17 -10.60 14.76
C GLU A 12 1.86 -9.44 15.47
N TRP A 13 2.85 -8.83 14.81
CA TRP A 13 3.58 -7.71 15.38
C TRP A 13 2.70 -6.49 15.66
N VAL A 14 1.80 -6.10 14.74
CA VAL A 14 0.92 -4.93 14.96
C VAL A 14 -0.21 -5.21 15.94
N ALA A 15 -0.62 -6.48 16.11
CA ALA A 15 -1.64 -6.88 17.07
C ALA A 15 -1.17 -6.82 18.53
N GLU A 16 0.14 -6.90 18.78
CA GLU A 16 0.72 -6.90 20.14
C GLU A 16 0.63 -5.54 20.86
N SER A 17 0.51 -4.42 20.14
CA SER A 17 0.46 -3.10 20.77
C SER A 17 -0.18 -2.03 19.88
N PRO A 18 -1.04 -1.14 20.44
CA PRO A 18 -1.63 -0.04 19.68
C PRO A 18 -0.59 1.03 19.27
N ARG A 19 0.62 1.01 19.83
CA ARG A 19 1.73 1.91 19.45
C ARG A 19 2.52 1.40 18.25
N ARG A 20 2.24 0.19 17.78
CA ARG A 20 2.90 -0.41 16.64
C ARG A 20 2.14 -0.07 15.38
N GLN A 21 2.87 0.36 14.36
CA GLN A 21 2.31 0.72 13.08
C GLN A 21 3.14 0.12 11.94
N LEU A 22 2.47 -0.25 10.87
CA LEU A 22 3.15 -0.72 9.67
C LEU A 22 3.46 0.48 8.80
N TRP A 23 4.74 0.65 8.47
CA TRP A 23 5.18 1.60 7.47
C TRP A 23 5.30 0.91 6.13
N CYS A 24 5.03 1.64 5.06
CA CYS A 24 5.03 1.10 3.70
C CYS A 24 5.84 2.01 2.79
N THR A 25 6.59 1.40 1.88
CA THR A 25 7.13 2.08 0.70
C THR A 25 6.53 1.46 -0.55
N PHE A 26 6.01 2.30 -1.44
CA PHE A 26 5.48 1.92 -2.74
C PHE A 26 6.37 2.53 -3.82
N THR A 27 6.78 1.74 -4.80
CA THR A 27 7.51 2.21 -5.96
C THR A 27 6.78 1.75 -7.22
N SER A 28 6.68 2.63 -8.20
CA SER A 28 6.19 2.26 -9.52
C SER A 28 7.14 2.74 -10.62
N ASN A 29 7.22 1.95 -11.70
CA ASN A 29 7.94 2.30 -12.90
C ASN A 29 7.04 2.08 -14.11
N ARG A 30 6.74 3.16 -14.83
CA ARG A 30 5.90 3.15 -16.02
C ARG A 30 6.75 2.94 -17.27
N THR A 31 6.21 2.30 -18.30
CA THR A 31 6.86 2.14 -19.61
C THR A 31 7.19 3.48 -20.28
N SER A 32 6.53 4.57 -19.88
CA SER A 32 6.85 5.94 -20.31
C SER A 32 8.15 6.49 -19.70
N GLY A 33 8.82 5.75 -18.81
CA GLY A 33 10.01 6.18 -18.06
C GLY A 33 9.70 7.03 -16.82
N VAL A 34 8.42 7.23 -16.48
CA VAL A 34 8.01 7.94 -15.26
C VAL A 34 8.01 6.96 -14.09
N CYS A 35 8.81 7.28 -13.07
CA CYS A 35 8.87 6.54 -11.81
C CYS A 35 8.14 7.31 -10.72
N SER A 36 7.56 6.59 -9.76
CA SER A 36 6.98 7.20 -8.56
C SER A 36 7.47 6.50 -7.31
N TYR A 37 7.66 7.27 -6.24
CA TYR A 37 7.90 6.74 -4.90
C TYR A 37 6.81 7.25 -3.97
N ALA A 38 6.26 6.37 -3.14
CA ALA A 38 5.36 6.78 -2.07
C ALA A 38 5.75 6.11 -0.76
N ALA A 39 5.53 6.81 0.34
CA ALA A 39 5.80 6.27 1.66
C ALA A 39 4.79 6.79 2.69
N GLY A 40 4.47 5.94 3.65
CA GLY A 40 3.58 6.32 4.74
C GLY A 40 3.13 5.14 5.56
N SER A 41 2.31 5.42 6.55
CA SER A 41 1.79 4.41 7.47
C SER A 41 0.54 3.72 6.93
N LEU A 42 0.42 2.44 7.24
CA LEU A 42 -0.77 1.63 7.02
C LEU A 42 -1.38 1.21 8.37
N GLN A 43 -2.70 1.28 8.43
CA GLN A 43 -3.51 0.78 9.52
C GLN A 43 -3.98 -0.64 9.20
N PHE A 44 -3.79 -1.55 10.15
CA PHE A 44 -4.34 -2.89 10.08
C PHE A 44 -5.79 -2.91 10.54
N THR A 45 -6.65 -3.54 9.76
CA THR A 45 -8.02 -3.87 10.11
C THR A 45 -8.18 -5.38 10.06
N PRO A 46 -8.53 -6.07 11.17
CA PRO A 46 -8.67 -7.51 11.20
C PRO A 46 -9.90 -7.96 10.38
N ALA A 47 -9.89 -9.25 10.01
CA ALA A 47 -11.06 -9.88 9.42
C ALA A 47 -12.20 -9.92 10.44
N ALA A 48 -13.44 -9.76 9.97
CA ALA A 48 -14.62 -9.75 10.82
C ALA A 48 -15.82 -10.35 10.07
N LEU A 49 -16.87 -10.67 10.82
CA LEU A 49 -18.19 -10.99 10.29
C LEU A 49 -19.11 -9.82 10.59
N ASP A 50 -19.46 -9.04 9.58
CA ASP A 50 -20.36 -7.90 9.75
C ASP A 50 -21.81 -8.41 9.57
N ARG A 51 -22.71 -8.04 10.48
CA ARG A 51 -24.15 -8.36 10.38
C ARG A 51 -24.93 -7.16 9.87
N ILE A 52 -25.61 -7.34 8.75
CA ILE A 52 -26.51 -6.33 8.16
C ILE A 52 -27.91 -6.96 8.09
N GLY A 53 -28.70 -6.76 9.15
CA GLY A 53 -29.98 -7.44 9.33
C GLY A 53 -29.79 -8.96 9.44
N PRO A 54 -30.48 -9.78 8.63
CA PRO A 54 -30.32 -11.24 8.64
C PRO A 54 -29.06 -11.73 7.90
N LEU A 55 -28.36 -10.85 7.17
CA LEU A 55 -27.19 -11.22 6.37
C LEU A 55 -25.91 -11.14 7.22
N VAL A 56 -25.09 -12.19 7.13
CA VAL A 56 -23.72 -12.21 7.66
C VAL A 56 -22.76 -12.08 6.48
N ILE A 57 -22.01 -10.98 6.43
CA ILE A 57 -21.07 -10.69 5.35
C ILE A 57 -19.64 -10.79 5.90
N PRO A 58 -18.80 -11.67 5.35
CA PRO A 58 -17.41 -11.74 5.74
C PRO A 58 -16.65 -10.52 5.23
N ARG A 59 -15.92 -9.86 6.12
CA ARG A 59 -14.94 -8.81 5.81
C ARG A 59 -13.54 -9.39 5.95
N LEU A 60 -12.77 -9.30 4.87
CA LEU A 60 -11.38 -9.72 4.85
C LEU A 60 -10.50 -8.71 5.60
N ALA A 61 -9.39 -9.19 6.15
CA ALA A 61 -8.40 -8.34 6.78
C ALA A 61 -7.72 -7.42 5.75
N THR A 62 -7.39 -6.20 6.15
CA THR A 62 -6.80 -5.19 5.27
C THR A 62 -5.70 -4.38 5.93
N LEU A 63 -4.74 -3.94 5.12
CA LEU A 63 -3.81 -2.86 5.44
C LEU A 63 -4.19 -1.64 4.59
N GLU A 64 -4.51 -0.51 5.21
CA GLU A 64 -4.98 0.67 4.47
C GLU A 64 -4.34 1.96 4.99
N GLY A 65 -4.03 2.89 4.10
CA GLY A 65 -3.50 4.21 4.47
C GLY A 65 -3.44 5.16 3.29
N ASN A 66 -3.43 6.46 3.59
CA ASN A 66 -3.13 7.50 2.61
C ASN A 66 -1.65 7.86 2.75
N ILE A 67 -0.88 7.63 1.69
CA ILE A 67 0.57 7.80 1.68
C ILE A 67 0.99 8.89 0.69
N SER A 68 2.06 9.62 1.01
CA SER A 68 2.55 10.70 0.16
C SER A 68 3.34 10.11 -1.02
N GLN A 69 3.00 10.50 -2.24
CA GLN A 69 3.59 10.01 -3.48
C GLN A 69 4.26 11.14 -4.27
N VAL A 70 5.49 10.92 -4.73
CA VAL A 70 6.23 11.83 -5.61
C VAL A 70 6.49 11.14 -6.96
N PHE A 71 6.62 11.94 -8.01
CA PHE A 71 6.84 11.47 -9.38
C PHE A 71 8.09 12.08 -9.99
N SER A 72 8.75 11.33 -10.88
CA SER A 72 10.03 11.71 -11.48
C SER A 72 9.93 12.79 -12.58
N ASP A 73 8.72 13.04 -13.07
CA ASP A 73 8.40 14.05 -14.08
C ASP A 73 7.93 15.38 -13.48
N ARG A 74 7.63 15.40 -12.17
CA ARG A 74 7.25 16.59 -11.42
C ARG A 74 8.49 17.23 -10.78
N ARG A 75 9.30 17.89 -11.60
CA ARG A 75 10.52 18.57 -11.17
C ARG A 75 10.21 19.89 -10.47
N ASN A 76 11.01 20.24 -9.47
CA ASN A 76 11.08 21.62 -9.00
C ASN A 76 12.04 22.42 -9.90
N GLY A 77 11.96 23.75 -9.85
CA GLY A 77 12.84 24.65 -10.61
C GLY A 77 14.34 24.50 -10.31
N ALA A 78 14.71 23.66 -9.33
CA ALA A 78 16.10 23.37 -8.94
C ALA A 78 16.71 22.15 -9.66
N GLY A 79 16.01 21.55 -10.62
CA GLY A 79 16.54 20.44 -11.43
C GLY A 79 16.52 19.06 -10.76
N GLN A 80 15.84 18.92 -9.62
CA GLN A 80 15.65 17.61 -8.97
C GLN A 80 14.58 16.80 -9.72
N ASN A 81 14.84 15.50 -9.92
CA ASN A 81 13.89 14.62 -10.59
C ASN A 81 12.63 14.34 -9.75
N PHE A 82 12.71 14.41 -8.42
CA PHE A 82 11.57 14.27 -7.53
C PHE A 82 11.40 15.55 -6.71
N SER A 83 10.19 16.11 -6.70
CA SER A 83 9.85 17.27 -5.87
C SER A 83 8.84 16.89 -4.80
N GLY A 84 9.18 17.15 -3.53
CA GLY A 84 8.24 17.06 -2.41
C GLY A 84 7.12 18.10 -2.49
N ASP A 85 7.38 19.25 -3.12
CA ASP A 85 6.39 20.33 -3.29
C ASP A 85 5.29 19.97 -4.29
N ALA A 86 5.51 18.94 -5.10
CA ALA A 86 4.56 18.39 -6.07
C ALA A 86 4.04 16.99 -5.67
N ALA A 87 4.10 16.68 -4.37
CA ALA A 87 3.61 15.44 -3.81
C ALA A 87 2.10 15.28 -4.01
N ASP A 88 1.68 14.03 -4.13
CA ASP A 88 0.32 13.57 -4.31
C ASP A 88 -0.11 12.70 -3.13
N SER A 89 -1.41 12.51 -2.96
CA SER A 89 -1.96 11.61 -1.95
C SER A 89 -2.44 10.33 -2.62
N LEU A 90 -1.79 9.21 -2.27
CA LEU A 90 -2.09 7.88 -2.75
C LEU A 90 -2.81 7.10 -1.65
N GLY A 91 -4.09 6.78 -1.85
CA GLY A 91 -4.79 5.80 -1.03
C GLY A 91 -4.32 4.40 -1.40
N LEU A 92 -3.68 3.69 -0.48
CA LEU A 92 -3.24 2.31 -0.66
C LEU A 92 -4.07 1.40 0.24
N ARG A 93 -4.66 0.35 -0.35
CA ARG A 93 -5.31 -0.74 0.38
C ARG A 93 -4.81 -2.09 -0.10
N ILE A 94 -4.34 -2.91 0.83
CA ILE A 94 -3.92 -4.29 0.61
C ILE A 94 -4.92 -5.19 1.32
N THR A 95 -5.64 -6.00 0.55
CA THR A 95 -6.55 -7.03 1.05
C THR A 95 -5.76 -8.32 1.25
N LEU A 96 -5.78 -8.84 2.47
CA LEU A 96 -5.02 -10.03 2.86
C LEU A 96 -5.79 -11.31 2.49
N SER A 97 -6.02 -11.49 1.20
CA SER A 97 -6.62 -12.67 0.58
C SER A 97 -5.56 -13.61 0.00
N ASP A 98 -5.97 -14.75 -0.53
CA ASP A 98 -5.13 -15.64 -1.31
C ASP A 98 -5.73 -15.82 -2.72
N PRO A 99 -5.17 -15.18 -3.77
CA PRO A 99 -4.02 -14.27 -3.75
C PRO A 99 -4.34 -12.90 -3.13
N PRO A 100 -3.36 -12.13 -2.63
CA PRO A 100 -3.60 -10.79 -2.09
C PRO A 100 -3.96 -9.79 -3.17
N GLY A 101 -4.96 -8.96 -2.88
CA GLY A 101 -5.38 -7.88 -3.76
C GLY A 101 -4.84 -6.54 -3.28
N VAL A 102 -4.33 -5.73 -4.19
CA VAL A 102 -3.97 -4.33 -3.93
C VAL A 102 -4.93 -3.42 -4.69
N ARG A 103 -5.42 -2.39 -4.02
CA ARG A 103 -6.18 -1.29 -4.60
C ARG A 103 -5.47 0.02 -4.30
N ILE A 104 -5.24 0.80 -5.34
CA ILE A 104 -4.74 2.18 -5.24
C ILE A 104 -5.85 3.18 -5.60
N THR A 105 -5.82 4.34 -4.95
CA THR A 105 -6.68 5.50 -5.21
C THR A 105 -5.80 6.72 -5.37
N LEU A 106 -5.81 7.34 -6.55
CA LEU A 106 -5.07 8.55 -6.87
C LEU A 106 -5.94 9.76 -6.53
N HIS A 107 -5.75 10.33 -5.34
CA HIS A 107 -6.66 11.35 -4.82
C HIS A 107 -6.60 12.65 -5.63
N SER A 108 -5.42 13.13 -6.04
CA SER A 108 -5.33 14.34 -6.87
C SER A 108 -5.80 14.14 -8.30
N TRP A 109 -6.14 12.91 -8.72
CA TRP A 109 -6.61 12.59 -10.06
C TRP A 109 -8.11 12.28 -10.03
N GLY A 110 -8.87 13.06 -9.28
CA GLY A 110 -10.32 12.89 -9.14
C GLY A 110 -10.72 11.58 -8.45
N GLY A 111 -9.82 11.00 -7.64
CA GLY A 111 -10.08 9.73 -6.96
C GLY A 111 -10.06 8.51 -7.89
N ALA A 112 -9.29 8.57 -8.99
CA ALA A 112 -9.12 7.44 -9.90
C ALA A 112 -8.62 6.19 -9.16
N ARG A 113 -9.21 5.03 -9.48
CA ARG A 113 -8.93 3.77 -8.78
C ARG A 113 -8.30 2.75 -9.72
N SER A 114 -7.40 1.94 -9.19
CA SER A 114 -6.88 0.77 -9.89
C SER A 114 -6.67 -0.37 -8.91
N SER A 115 -6.89 -1.60 -9.38
CA SER A 115 -6.73 -2.81 -8.57
C SER A 115 -5.89 -3.83 -9.33
N PHE A 116 -5.02 -4.54 -8.62
CA PHE A 116 -4.16 -5.58 -9.17
C PHE A 116 -3.85 -6.62 -8.10
N SER A 117 -3.48 -7.82 -8.53
CA SER A 117 -2.97 -8.86 -7.61
C SER A 117 -1.46 -8.70 -7.44
N VAL A 118 -0.95 -9.15 -6.30
CA VAL A 118 0.49 -9.13 -6.02
C VAL A 118 1.00 -10.52 -5.66
N GLU A 119 2.27 -10.74 -5.94
CA GLU A 119 3.03 -11.89 -5.47
C GLU A 119 3.97 -11.46 -4.35
N CYS A 120 4.17 -12.33 -3.36
CA CYS A 120 5.09 -12.09 -2.26
C CYS A 120 6.43 -12.75 -2.56
N ARG A 121 7.47 -11.94 -2.76
CA ARG A 121 8.82 -12.38 -3.12
C ARG A 121 9.84 -11.67 -2.26
N GLU A 122 10.73 -12.43 -1.62
CA GLU A 122 11.94 -11.89 -0.94
C GLU A 122 11.67 -10.69 0.00
N GLY A 123 10.56 -10.71 0.74
CA GLY A 123 10.23 -9.63 1.68
C GLY A 123 9.50 -8.43 1.07
N VAL A 124 9.13 -8.48 -0.20
CA VAL A 124 8.33 -7.45 -0.88
C VAL A 124 7.11 -8.03 -1.58
N LEU A 125 6.12 -7.17 -1.86
CA LEU A 125 5.00 -7.45 -2.74
C LEU A 125 5.33 -6.91 -4.13
N VAL A 126 5.20 -7.75 -5.15
CA VAL A 126 5.46 -7.39 -6.54
C VAL A 126 4.16 -7.51 -7.32
N GLY A 127 3.82 -6.48 -8.08
CA GLY A 127 2.61 -6.46 -8.90
C GLY A 127 2.84 -5.71 -10.20
N THR A 128 1.88 -5.86 -11.12
CA THR A 128 1.89 -5.16 -12.40
C THR A 128 0.50 -4.62 -12.71
N MET A 129 0.47 -3.41 -13.24
CA MET A 129 -0.68 -2.85 -13.96
C MET A 129 -0.30 -2.67 -15.43
N PRO A 130 -1.25 -2.45 -16.36
CA PRO A 130 -0.91 -2.18 -17.76
C PRO A 130 0.17 -1.09 -17.89
N GLY A 131 1.33 -1.46 -18.43
CA GLY A 131 2.48 -0.57 -18.62
C GLY A 131 3.15 -0.07 -17.34
N THR A 132 2.92 -0.68 -16.18
CA THR A 132 3.49 -0.25 -14.89
C THR A 132 3.91 -1.43 -14.02
N GLY A 133 5.19 -1.50 -13.66
CA GLY A 133 5.69 -2.40 -12.62
C GLY A 133 5.61 -1.76 -11.24
N ILE A 134 5.28 -2.55 -10.22
CA ILE A 134 5.02 -2.07 -8.86
C ILE A 134 5.74 -2.95 -7.85
N VAL A 135 6.38 -2.31 -6.87
CA VAL A 135 6.99 -2.96 -5.72
C VAL A 135 6.50 -2.27 -4.45
N ILE A 136 6.08 -3.05 -3.47
CA ILE A 136 5.62 -2.57 -2.16
C ILE A 136 6.45 -3.28 -1.08
N SER A 137 7.06 -2.53 -0.18
CA SER A 137 7.72 -3.07 1.01
C SER A 137 6.97 -2.66 2.26
N LEU A 138 6.92 -3.57 3.24
CA LEU A 138 6.35 -3.31 4.56
C LEU A 138 7.49 -3.26 5.58
N GLN A 139 7.34 -2.38 6.56
CA GLN A 139 8.30 -2.19 7.65
C GLN A 139 7.57 -2.06 8.97
N LYS A 140 8.15 -2.64 10.02
CA LYS A 140 7.65 -2.54 11.39
C LYS A 140 8.15 -1.24 12.01
N ARG A 141 7.26 -0.37 12.51
CA ARG A 141 7.64 0.90 13.13
C ARG A 141 6.86 1.18 14.41
N GLU A 142 7.59 1.30 15.52
CA GLU A 142 7.01 1.67 16.81
C GLU A 142 6.94 3.20 16.94
N LEU A 143 5.80 3.71 17.38
CA LEU A 143 5.60 5.14 17.62
C LEU A 143 6.34 5.57 18.90
N PRO A 144 6.93 6.78 18.93
CA PRO A 144 7.54 7.31 20.14
C PRO A 144 6.52 7.42 21.28
N ALA A 145 7.01 7.29 22.52
CA ALA A 145 6.21 7.22 23.74
C ALA A 145 5.53 8.53 24.13
#